data_AF-A0A432J6L5-F1
#
_entry.id   AF-A0A432J6L5-F1
#
_cell.length_a   1.000
_cell.length_b   1.000
_cell.length_c   1.000
_cell.angle_alpha   90.00
_cell.angle_beta   90.00
_cell.angle_gamma   90.00
#
_symmetry.space_group_name_H-M   'P 1'
#
loop_
_entity.id
_entity.type
_entity.pdbx_description
1 polymer ?
#
loop_
_entity_poly.entity_id
_entity_poly.type
_entity_poly.pdbx_seq_one_letter_code
_entity_poly.pdbx_strand_id
1 'polypeptide(L)'
;MKINKLKQRLRPNRPMVMISLRLPQDVIDDLKRVAPLLGFSGYQPLIRAYIGQGLRRDLSRLESKQALTAFVEELRQQGVAEETITAAMEAVAE
;
A
#
# COMPACT_ATOMS: atom_id res chain seq x y z
N MET A 1 2.26 -5.59 5.69
CA MET A 1 2.32 -4.36 6.53
C MET A 1 2.45 -4.71 8.02
N LYS A 2 3.43 -4.14 8.74
CA LYS A 2 3.68 -4.44 10.16
C LYS A 2 2.52 -3.95 11.07
N ILE A 3 2.15 -4.73 12.09
CA ILE A 3 0.98 -4.49 12.97
C ILE A 3 1.02 -3.12 13.68
N ASN A 4 2.21 -2.62 13.98
CA ASN A 4 2.43 -1.31 14.61
C ASN A 4 2.02 -0.13 13.72
N LYS A 5 2.24 -0.23 12.40
CA LYS A 5 1.78 0.79 11.43
C LYS A 5 0.26 0.77 11.27
N LEU A 6 -0.39 -0.38 11.45
CA LEU A 6 -1.84 -0.49 11.40
C LEU A 6 -2.48 0.22 12.61
N LYS A 7 -1.94 0.01 13.81
CA LYS A 7 -2.39 0.68 15.04
C LYS A 7 -2.32 2.20 14.92
N GLN A 8 -1.24 2.75 14.35
CA GLN A 8 -1.11 4.21 14.13
C GLN A 8 -2.20 4.75 13.20
N ARG A 9 -2.60 3.98 12.18
CA ARG A 9 -3.60 4.40 11.17
C ARG A 9 -5.04 4.32 11.67
N LEU A 10 -5.30 3.48 12.67
CA LEU A 10 -6.60 3.32 13.33
C LEU A 10 -6.83 4.32 14.48
N ARG A 11 -5.83 5.15 14.81
CA ARG A 11 -5.97 6.14 15.87
C ARG A 11 -7.08 7.15 15.51
N PRO A 12 -8.06 7.38 16.41
CA PRO A 12 -8.98 8.49 16.23
C PRO A 12 -8.21 9.81 16.26
N ASN A 13 -8.70 10.82 15.53
CA ASN A 13 -8.12 12.18 15.47
C ASN A 13 -6.65 12.24 15.04
N ARG A 14 -6.24 11.40 14.09
CA ARG A 14 -4.92 11.55 13.44
C ARG A 14 -4.80 12.94 12.78
N PRO A 15 -3.60 13.57 12.82
CA PRO A 15 -3.40 14.87 12.19
C PRO A 15 -3.70 14.78 10.69
N MET A 16 -4.41 15.79 10.17
CA MET A 16 -4.74 15.91 8.75
C MET A 16 -4.06 17.15 8.18
N VAL A 17 -3.54 17.03 6.97
CA VAL A 17 -2.96 18.13 6.20
C VAL A 17 -3.89 18.42 5.03
N MET A 18 -4.24 19.69 4.83
CA MET A 18 -5.02 20.12 3.68
C MET A 18 -4.13 20.13 2.44
N ILE A 19 -4.61 19.52 1.36
CA ILE A 19 -3.97 19.57 0.04
C ILE A 19 -4.94 20.18 -0.97
N SER A 20 -4.40 20.94 -1.92
CA SER A 20 -5.15 21.42 -3.08
C SER A 20 -4.80 20.56 -4.30
N LEU A 21 -5.82 19.99 -4.94
CA LEU A 21 -5.67 19.10 -6.10
C LEU A 21 -6.70 19.47 -7.15
N ARG A 22 -6.27 19.63 -8.41
CA ARG A 22 -7.18 19.76 -9.56
C ARG A 22 -7.51 18.37 -10.09
N LEU A 23 -8.80 18.13 -10.34
CA LEU A 23 -9.31 16.90 -10.96
C LEU A 23 -10.17 17.28 -12.17
N PRO A 24 -10.19 16.45 -13.22
CA PRO A 24 -11.13 16.62 -14.33
C PRO A 24 -12.59 16.66 -13.85
N GLN A 25 -13.42 17.43 -14.53
CA GLN A 25 -14.81 17.65 -14.14
C GLN A 25 -15.63 16.35 -14.17
N ASP A 26 -15.45 15.56 -15.22
CA ASP A 26 -16.04 14.24 -15.40
C ASP A 26 -15.72 13.30 -14.22
N VAL A 27 -14.45 13.30 -13.77
CA VAL A 27 -14.03 12.50 -12.61
C VAL A 27 -14.73 12.96 -11.34
N ILE A 28 -14.89 14.27 -11.13
CA ILE A 28 -15.63 14.79 -9.97
C ILE A 28 -17.09 14.37 -10.00
N ASP A 29 -17.72 14.37 -11.17
CA ASP A 29 -19.13 14.00 -11.31
C ASP A 29 -19.35 12.50 -11.13
N ASP A 30 -18.44 11.66 -11.62
CA ASP A 30 -18.43 10.23 -11.32
C ASP A 30 -18.23 9.96 -9.82
N LEU A 31 -17.32 10.68 -9.16
CA LEU A 31 -17.10 10.52 -7.73
C LEU A 31 -18.34 10.92 -6.91
N LYS A 32 -19.06 11.97 -7.32
CA LYS A 32 -20.35 12.36 -6.69
C LYS A 32 -21.40 11.27 -6.87
N ARG A 33 -21.46 10.64 -8.04
CA ARG A 33 -22.40 9.55 -8.34
C ARG A 33 -22.08 8.28 -7.55
N VAL A 34 -20.80 7.91 -7.47
CA VAL A 34 -20.34 6.65 -6.87
C VAL A 34 -20.33 6.70 -5.34
N ALA A 35 -20.00 7.85 -4.73
CA ALA A 35 -19.95 7.99 -3.27
C ALA A 35 -21.19 7.45 -2.52
N PRO A 36 -22.44 7.88 -2.84
CA PRO A 36 -23.62 7.38 -2.13
C PRO A 36 -23.87 5.88 -2.39
N LEU A 37 -23.58 5.39 -3.61
CA LEU A 37 -23.76 3.98 -3.97
C LEU A 37 -22.83 3.05 -3.16
N LEU A 38 -21.67 3.57 -2.75
CA LEU A 38 -20.72 2.86 -1.90
C LEU A 38 -20.86 3.20 -0.41
N GLY A 39 -21.93 3.90 -0.01
CA GLY A 39 -22.23 4.22 1.40
C GLY A 39 -21.38 5.35 2.00
N PHE A 40 -20.73 6.18 1.18
CA PHE A 40 -20.01 7.36 1.65
C PHE A 40 -20.92 8.58 1.73
N SER A 41 -20.71 9.43 2.72
CA SER A 41 -21.42 10.71 2.89
C SER A 41 -21.09 11.76 1.82
N GLY A 42 -20.13 11.49 0.92
CA GLY A 42 -19.77 12.36 -0.20
C GLY A 42 -18.49 11.90 -0.90
N TYR A 43 -18.10 12.62 -1.95
CA TYR A 43 -16.93 12.28 -2.76
C TYR A 43 -15.60 12.45 -2.01
N GLN A 44 -15.49 13.41 -1.08
CA GLN A 44 -14.25 13.62 -0.32
C GLN A 44 -13.87 12.41 0.57
N PRO A 45 -14.79 11.83 1.38
CA PRO A 45 -14.55 10.55 2.04
C PRO A 45 -14.15 9.41 1.09
N LEU A 46 -14.80 9.31 -0.07
CA LEU A 46 -14.50 8.28 -1.08
C LEU A 46 -13.07 8.43 -1.63
N ILE A 47 -12.67 9.66 -2.01
CA ILE A 47 -11.30 9.96 -2.48
C ILE A 47 -10.27 9.49 -1.45
N ARG A 48 -10.46 9.82 -0.16
CA ARG A 48 -9.55 9.40 0.91
C ARG A 48 -9.49 7.88 1.04
N ALA A 49 -10.61 7.19 0.86
CA ALA A 49 -10.67 5.73 0.91
C ALA A 49 -9.90 5.10 -0.25
N TYR A 50 -10.12 5.56 -1.48
CA TYR A 50 -9.39 5.06 -2.67
C TYR A 50 -7.90 5.29 -2.57
N ILE A 51 -7.46 6.51 -2.25
CA ILE A 51 -6.04 6.82 -2.04
C ILE A 51 -5.45 5.92 -0.95
N GLY A 52 -6.14 5.79 0.18
CA GLY A 52 -5.68 4.98 1.30
C GLY A 52 -5.63 3.47 1.01
N GLN A 53 -6.48 2.96 0.13
CA GLN A 53 -6.44 1.57 -0.32
C GLN A 53 -5.30 1.34 -1.30
N GLY A 54 -5.18 2.18 -2.34
CA GLY A 54 -4.10 2.09 -3.33
C GLY A 54 -2.72 2.15 -2.68
N LEU A 55 -2.48 3.19 -1.87
CA LEU A 55 -1.20 3.35 -1.17
C LEU A 55 -0.91 2.19 -0.21
N ARG A 56 -1.92 1.59 0.43
CA ARG A 56 -1.69 0.41 1.28
C ARG A 56 -1.19 -0.79 0.48
N ARG A 57 -1.79 -1.04 -0.67
CA ARG A 57 -1.40 -2.15 -1.56
C ARG A 57 0.03 -1.93 -2.06
N ASP A 58 0.33 -0.72 -2.55
CA ASP A 58 1.66 -0.40 -3.07
C ASP A 58 2.73 -0.44 -1.98
N LEU A 59 2.49 0.16 -0.81
CA LEU A 59 3.42 0.10 0.31
C LEU A 59 3.67 -1.34 0.76
N SER A 60 2.62 -2.19 0.82
CA SER A 60 2.82 -3.59 1.19
C SER A 60 3.64 -4.33 0.14
N ARG A 61 3.41 -4.08 -1.15
CA ARG A 61 4.21 -4.68 -2.24
C ARG A 61 5.67 -4.27 -2.16
N LEU A 62 5.95 -2.98 -1.90
CA LEU A 62 7.31 -2.47 -1.77
C LEU A 62 8.01 -2.98 -0.50
N GLU A 63 7.31 -3.03 0.63
CA GLU A 63 7.83 -3.62 1.88
C GLU A 63 8.19 -5.09 1.71
N SER A 64 7.34 -5.89 1.04
CA SER A 64 7.61 -7.30 0.77
C SER A 64 8.85 -7.50 -0.12
N LYS A 65 9.00 -6.70 -1.18
CA LYS A 65 10.19 -6.75 -2.05
C LYS A 65 11.47 -6.41 -1.29
N GLN A 66 11.45 -5.34 -0.49
CA GLN A 66 12.61 -4.93 0.31
C GLN A 66 12.98 -5.98 1.36
N ALA A 67 11.99 -6.59 2.01
CA ALA A 67 12.23 -7.65 2.98
C ALA A 67 12.86 -8.90 2.34
N LEU A 68 12.41 -9.28 1.14
CA LEU A 68 13.00 -10.39 0.40
C LEU A 68 14.45 -10.10 -0.01
N THR A 69 14.73 -8.90 -0.53
CA THR A 69 16.10 -8.50 -0.87
C THR A 69 17.02 -8.51 0.34
N ALA A 70 16.58 -7.95 1.47
CA ALA A 70 17.38 -7.96 2.70
C ALA A 70 17.62 -9.39 3.24
N PHE A 71 16.63 -10.27 3.11
CA PHE A 71 16.76 -11.68 3.49
C PHE A 71 17.78 -12.42 2.62
N VAL A 72 17.76 -12.20 1.31
CA VAL A 72 18.73 -12.78 0.37
C VAL A 72 20.16 -12.32 0.68
N GLU A 73 20.34 -11.03 0.96
CA GLU A 73 21.65 -10.48 1.35
C GLU A 73 22.16 -11.08 2.66
N GLU A 74 21.30 -11.28 3.65
CA GLU A 74 21.68 -11.95 4.90
C GLU A 74 22.11 -13.41 4.64
N LEU A 75 21.39 -14.17 3.80
CA LEU A 75 21.77 -15.54 3.46
C LEU A 75 23.15 -15.61 2.78
N ARG A 76 23.44 -14.66 1.87
CA ARG A 76 24.78 -14.53 1.25
C ARG A 76 25.86 -14.26 2.30
N GLN A 77 25.59 -13.35 3.24
CA GLN A 77 26.53 -13.02 4.33
C GLN A 77 26.77 -14.21 5.28
N GLN A 78 25.77 -15.05 5.50
CA GLN A 78 25.88 -16.30 6.27
C GLN A 78 26.58 -17.43 5.48
N GLY A 79 26.99 -17.19 4.24
CA GLY A 79 27.74 -18.13 3.41
C GLY A 79 26.88 -19.18 2.69
N VAL A 80 25.58 -18.93 2.55
CA VAL A 80 24.70 -19.79 1.75
C VAL A 80 25.08 -19.67 0.27
N ALA A 81 25.24 -20.81 -0.40
CA ALA A 81 25.60 -20.85 -1.82
C ALA A 81 24.54 -20.16 -2.70
N GLU A 82 25.02 -19.38 -3.67
CA GLU A 82 24.20 -18.57 -4.57
C GLU A 82 23.23 -19.43 -5.40
N GLU A 83 23.64 -20.64 -5.74
CA GLU A 83 22.84 -21.64 -6.44
C GLU A 83 21.58 -22.02 -5.65
N THR A 84 21.73 -22.23 -4.33
CA THR A 84 20.63 -22.56 -3.42
C THR A 84 19.67 -21.38 -3.26
N ILE A 85 20.20 -20.16 -3.17
CA ILE A 85 19.41 -18.93 -3.08
C ILE A 85 18.59 -18.75 -4.36
N THR A 86 19.21 -18.92 -5.53
CA THR A 86 18.56 -18.75 -6.83
C THR A 86 17.44 -19.78 -7.02
N ALA A 87 17.70 -21.06 -6.75
CA ALA A 87 16.70 -22.11 -6.82
C ALA A 87 15.50 -21.86 -5.86
N ALA A 88 15.78 -21.38 -4.65
CA ALA A 88 14.73 -21.02 -3.70
C ALA A 88 13.91 -19.79 -4.15
N MET A 89 14.54 -18.80 -4.78
CA MET A 89 13.85 -17.64 -5.33
C MET A 89 12.94 -18.00 -6.50
N GLU A 90 13.38 -18.88 -7.39
CA GLU A 90 12.58 -19.37 -8.51
C GLU A 90 11.34 -20.14 -8.04
N ALA A 91 11.50 -20.99 -7.02
CA ALA A 91 10.40 -21.76 -6.44
C ALA A 91 9.31 -20.91 -5.74
N VAL A 92 9.64 -19.68 -5.31
CA VAL A 92 8.70 -18.76 -4.64
C VAL A 92 8.10 -17.73 -5.61
N ALA A 93 8.61 -17.65 -6.84
CA ALA A 93 8.11 -16.74 -7.87
C ALA A 93 6.93 -17.29 -8.69
N GLU A 94 6.59 -18.58 -8.52
CA GLU A 94 5.44 -19.28 -9.10
C GLU A 94 4.17 -19.15 -8.22
#